data_AF-A0A7J7TU59-F1
#
_entry.id   AF-A0A7J7TU59-F1
#
_cell.length_a   1.000
_cell.length_b   1.000
_cell.length_c   1.000
_cell.angle_alpha   90.00
_cell.angle_beta   90.00
_cell.angle_gamma   90.00
#
_symmetry.space_group_name_H-M   'P 1'
#
loop_
_entity.id
_entity.type
_entity.pdbx_description
1 polymer ?
#
loop_
_entity_poly.entity_id
_entity_poly.type
_entity_poly.pdbx_seq_one_letter_code
_entity_poly.pdbx_strand_id
1 'polypeptide(L)'
;MSLYCGIACRRKSFWCYRLLSTYVAKTRYLFELKEDDDACRKAQQTGAFYLFHNLAPLLQQSEHQYLPPQHSLLELEKFLAKFGQDAQRIEDSVLIGCSEQHEAWFALDLGLNSSSSVNASLQKPEMETELQGSFIELRKALFRLNVKDASLLSTAQALLRWHDAHQFCSRSGQPTKKNVAGSKRVCPSSKIIYYPQVKLWKRLSSEKLQKRWDWRWTDCSTLHPSTGPFPIAHS
;
A
#
# COMPACT_ATOMS: atom_id res chain seq x y z
N MET A 1 -57.59 13.60 -50.45
CA MET A 1 -56.63 14.53 -49.80
C MET A 1 -56.86 14.39 -48.29
N SER A 2 -55.91 14.11 -47.41
CA SER A 2 -54.46 14.19 -47.42
C SER A 2 -53.91 13.08 -46.52
N LEU A 3 -52.88 12.37 -47.00
CA LEU A 3 -52.15 11.33 -46.28
C LEU A 3 -51.14 12.03 -45.37
N TYR A 4 -51.26 11.88 -44.04
CA TYR A 4 -50.17 12.20 -43.13
C TYR A 4 -49.47 10.90 -42.71
N CYS A 5 -48.40 10.58 -43.45
CA CYS A 5 -47.45 9.54 -43.11
C CYS A 5 -46.54 10.06 -41.99
N GLY A 6 -46.86 9.70 -40.75
CA GLY A 6 -45.98 9.95 -39.61
C GLY A 6 -44.78 9.01 -39.68
N ILE A 7 -43.63 9.53 -40.12
CA ILE A 7 -42.37 8.81 -40.10
C ILE A 7 -41.98 8.60 -38.62
N ALA A 8 -42.22 7.40 -38.12
CA ALA A 8 -41.68 6.95 -36.84
C ALA A 8 -40.16 6.80 -36.97
N CYS A 9 -39.41 7.88 -36.70
CA CYS A 9 -37.99 7.76 -36.41
C CYS A 9 -37.84 6.98 -35.09
N ARG A 10 -37.79 5.64 -35.19
CA ARG A 10 -37.20 4.80 -34.14
C ARG A 10 -35.79 5.32 -33.92
N ARG A 11 -35.58 6.06 -32.82
CA ARG A 11 -34.27 6.20 -32.21
C ARG A 11 -33.80 4.78 -31.94
N LYS A 12 -33.03 4.22 -32.87
CA LYS A 12 -32.15 3.11 -32.55
C LYS A 12 -31.27 3.66 -31.44
N SER A 13 -31.52 3.21 -30.21
CA SER A 13 -30.52 3.30 -29.16
C SER A 13 -29.32 2.57 -29.73
N PHE A 14 -28.40 3.35 -30.29
CA PHE A 14 -27.03 2.92 -30.41
C PHE A 14 -26.61 2.66 -28.97
N TRP A 15 -26.75 1.41 -28.55
CA TRP A 15 -26.00 0.85 -27.45
C TRP A 15 -24.55 0.94 -27.91
N CYS A 16 -23.98 2.13 -27.76
CA CYS A 16 -22.56 2.30 -27.68
C CYS A 16 -22.16 1.54 -26.43
N TYR A 17 -21.92 0.23 -26.58
CA TYR A 17 -21.08 -0.50 -25.66
C TYR A 17 -19.78 0.30 -25.64
N ARG A 18 -19.60 1.18 -24.63
CA ARG A 18 -18.26 1.66 -24.33
C ARG A 18 -17.47 0.38 -24.12
N LEU A 19 -16.55 0.06 -25.03
CA LEU A 19 -15.47 -0.85 -24.70
C LEU A 19 -14.87 -0.27 -23.43
N LEU A 20 -15.20 -0.87 -22.29
CA LEU A 20 -14.66 -0.43 -21.02
C LEU A 20 -13.17 -0.70 -21.14
N SER A 21 -12.39 0.38 -21.17
CA SER A 21 -10.94 0.27 -21.01
C SER A 21 -10.68 -0.65 -19.83
N THR A 22 -9.78 -1.64 -20.00
CA THR A 22 -9.45 -2.60 -18.94
C THR A 22 -9.08 -1.90 -17.64
N TYR A 23 -8.45 -0.72 -17.75
CA TYR A 23 -8.19 0.19 -16.63
C TYR A 23 -9.44 0.62 -15.85
N VAL A 24 -10.52 1.01 -16.53
CA VAL A 24 -11.76 1.48 -15.87
C VAL A 24 -12.47 0.31 -15.19
N ALA A 25 -12.51 -0.86 -15.83
CA ALA A 25 -13.07 -2.08 -15.24
C ALA A 25 -12.29 -2.47 -13.97
N LYS A 26 -10.96 -2.50 -14.07
CA LYS A 26 -10.03 -2.77 -12.96
C LYS A 26 -10.21 -1.80 -11.79
N THR A 27 -10.30 -0.50 -12.10
CA THR A 27 -10.48 0.54 -11.07
C THR A 27 -11.82 0.40 -10.35
N ARG A 28 -12.90 0.09 -11.08
CA ARG A 28 -14.22 -0.14 -10.49
C ARG A 28 -14.24 -1.37 -9.60
N TYR A 29 -13.66 -2.48 -10.07
CA TYR A 29 -13.53 -3.70 -9.29
C TYR A 29 -12.75 -3.45 -7.99
N LEU A 30 -11.58 -2.82 -8.06
CA LEU A 30 -10.81 -2.48 -6.86
C LEU A 30 -11.55 -1.51 -5.93
N PHE A 31 -12.36 -0.59 -6.46
CA PHE A 31 -13.14 0.33 -5.64
C PHE A 31 -14.27 -0.40 -4.90
N GLU A 32 -14.96 -1.32 -5.58
CA GLU A 32 -15.97 -2.20 -4.98
C GLU A 32 -15.38 -2.98 -3.81
N LEU A 33 -14.26 -3.67 -4.02
CA LEU A 33 -13.60 -4.43 -2.94
C LEU A 33 -13.17 -3.56 -1.75
N LYS A 34 -12.86 -2.28 -1.97
CA LYS A 34 -12.43 -1.35 -0.90
C LYS A 34 -13.57 -0.85 -0.04
N GLU A 35 -14.79 -0.81 -0.57
CA GLU A 35 -15.96 -0.26 0.10
C GLU A 35 -16.93 -1.33 0.61
N ASP A 36 -17.03 -2.46 -0.09
CA ASP A 36 -17.87 -3.60 0.29
C ASP A 36 -17.00 -4.73 0.88
N ASP A 37 -17.10 -4.90 2.21
CA ASP A 37 -16.39 -5.94 2.95
C ASP A 37 -16.83 -7.36 2.54
N ASP A 38 -18.10 -7.57 2.14
CA ASP A 38 -18.60 -8.88 1.71
C ASP A 38 -18.08 -9.24 0.32
N ALA A 39 -18.04 -8.27 -0.59
CA ALA A 39 -17.38 -8.43 -1.88
C ALA A 39 -15.89 -8.74 -1.72
N CYS A 40 -15.22 -8.06 -0.78
CA CYS A 40 -13.82 -8.32 -0.47
C CYS A 40 -13.59 -9.73 0.12
N ARG A 41 -14.45 -10.19 1.03
CA ARG A 41 -14.37 -11.55 1.58
C ARG A 41 -14.55 -12.61 0.50
N LYS A 42 -15.46 -12.40 -0.45
CA LYS A 42 -15.60 -13.29 -1.61
C LYS A 42 -14.34 -13.30 -2.46
N ALA A 43 -13.74 -12.13 -2.70
CA ALA A 43 -12.50 -12.02 -3.46
C ALA A 43 -11.30 -12.67 -2.76
N GLN A 44 -11.26 -12.73 -1.43
CA GLN A 44 -10.23 -13.47 -0.69
C GLN A 44 -10.28 -14.98 -0.95
N GLN A 45 -11.46 -15.55 -1.23
CA GLN A 45 -11.61 -16.99 -1.51
C GLN A 45 -10.97 -17.42 -2.83
N THR A 46 -10.95 -16.53 -3.83
CA THR A 46 -10.43 -16.82 -5.18
C THR A 46 -9.18 -16.03 -5.53
N GLY A 47 -8.69 -15.20 -4.62
CA GLY A 47 -7.56 -14.31 -4.84
C GLY A 47 -6.21 -14.97 -4.57
N ALA A 48 -5.15 -14.23 -4.92
CA ALA A 48 -3.77 -14.62 -4.66
C ALA A 48 -3.18 -13.82 -3.49
N PHE A 49 -2.35 -14.48 -2.68
CA PHE A 49 -1.70 -13.91 -1.51
C PHE A 49 -0.19 -13.81 -1.69
N TYR A 50 0.34 -12.64 -1.35
CA TYR A 50 1.76 -12.36 -1.23
C TYR A 50 2.14 -12.33 0.24
N LEU A 51 3.14 -13.12 0.61
CA LEU A 51 3.53 -13.29 2.01
C LEU A 51 4.68 -12.37 2.38
N PHE A 52 4.59 -11.82 3.59
CA PHE A 52 5.60 -10.99 4.21
C PHE A 52 5.93 -11.55 5.59
N HIS A 53 7.13 -11.25 6.07
CA HIS A 53 7.51 -11.45 7.46
C HIS A 53 8.28 -10.22 7.91
N ASN A 54 7.75 -9.50 8.90
CA ASN A 54 8.35 -8.26 9.41
C ASN A 54 8.64 -7.26 8.28
N LEU A 55 7.66 -7.07 7.38
CA LEU A 55 7.71 -6.20 6.22
C LEU A 55 8.70 -6.63 5.12
N ALA A 56 9.35 -7.78 5.24
CA ALA A 56 10.18 -8.37 4.18
C ALA A 56 9.32 -9.32 3.33
N PRO A 57 9.19 -9.10 2.00
CA PRO A 57 8.47 -10.02 1.13
C PRO A 57 9.17 -11.37 1.00
N LEU A 58 8.38 -12.43 0.89
CA LEU A 58 8.83 -13.74 0.45
C LEU A 58 9.23 -13.65 -1.02
N LEU A 59 10.44 -14.09 -1.33
CA LEU A 59 10.98 -14.09 -2.68
C LEU A 59 11.65 -15.43 -2.99
N GLN A 60 11.40 -15.94 -4.19
CA GLN A 60 12.10 -17.08 -4.75
C GLN A 60 13.17 -16.59 -5.70
N GLN A 61 14.36 -17.16 -5.59
CA GLN A 61 15.45 -16.85 -6.51
C GLN A 61 15.30 -17.70 -7.78
N SER A 62 15.15 -17.03 -8.91
CA SER A 62 15.17 -17.66 -10.24
C SER A 62 16.32 -17.05 -11.04
N GLU A 63 17.38 -17.82 -11.25
CA GLU A 63 18.64 -17.40 -11.89
C GLU A 63 19.12 -16.01 -11.41
N HIS A 64 18.83 -14.96 -12.17
CA HIS A 64 19.28 -13.58 -11.95
C HIS A 64 18.21 -12.66 -11.32
N GLN A 65 16.96 -13.10 -11.21
CA GLN A 65 15.85 -12.29 -10.72
C GLN A 65 15.21 -12.88 -9.46
N TYR A 66 14.55 -12.02 -8.70
CA TYR A 66 13.64 -12.45 -7.65
C TYR A 66 12.22 -12.47 -8.19
N LEU A 67 11.48 -13.54 -7.87
CA LEU A 67 10.08 -13.67 -8.17
C LEU A 67 9.30 -13.76 -6.86
N PRO A 68 8.26 -12.93 -6.66
CA PRO A 68 7.36 -13.09 -5.53
C PRO A 68 6.36 -14.21 -5.83
N PRO A 69 6.39 -15.35 -5.11
CA PRO A 69 5.41 -16.40 -5.30
C PRO A 69 4.02 -15.93 -4.87
N GLN A 70 3.01 -16.44 -5.55
CA GLN A 70 1.60 -16.24 -5.24
C GLN A 70 1.06 -17.51 -4.59
N HIS A 71 0.27 -17.34 -3.54
CA HIS A 71 -0.37 -18.46 -2.84
C HIS A 71 -1.89 -18.36 -2.93
N SER A 72 -2.55 -19.49 -3.13
CA SER A 72 -4.00 -19.58 -3.01
C SER A 72 -4.44 -19.55 -1.54
N LEU A 73 -5.72 -19.28 -1.27
CA LEU A 73 -6.26 -19.35 0.09
C LEU A 73 -6.06 -20.74 0.71
N LEU A 74 -6.25 -21.81 -0.05
CA LEU A 74 -6.09 -23.19 0.45
C LEU A 74 -4.64 -23.51 0.85
N GLU A 75 -3.66 -23.03 0.08
CA GLU A 75 -2.25 -23.17 0.42
C GLU A 75 -1.91 -22.38 1.68
N LEU A 76 -2.42 -21.15 1.76
CA LEU A 76 -2.21 -20.29 2.91
C LEU A 76 -2.83 -20.86 4.19
N GLU A 77 -4.04 -21.40 4.14
CA GLU A 77 -4.70 -22.02 5.29
C GLU A 77 -3.94 -23.26 5.78
N LYS A 78 -3.50 -24.14 4.85
CA LYS A 78 -2.67 -25.30 5.19
C LYS A 78 -1.36 -24.87 5.85
N PHE A 79 -0.74 -23.83 5.31
CA PHE A 79 0.48 -23.26 5.87
C PHE A 79 0.22 -22.70 7.28
N LEU A 80 -0.79 -21.84 7.47
CA LEU A 80 -1.12 -21.27 8.79
C LEU A 80 -1.42 -22.36 9.83
N ALA A 81 -2.19 -23.39 9.45
CA ALA A 81 -2.48 -24.53 10.32
C ALA A 81 -1.22 -25.29 10.75
N LYS A 82 -0.25 -25.47 9.86
CA LYS A 82 1.04 -26.11 10.16
C LYS A 82 1.83 -25.37 11.23
N PHE A 83 1.80 -24.04 11.20
CA PHE A 83 2.50 -23.18 12.16
C PHE A 83 1.64 -22.79 13.38
N GLY A 84 0.47 -23.42 13.55
CA GLY A 84 -0.44 -23.16 14.68
C GLY A 84 -1.01 -21.74 14.70
N GLN A 85 -1.09 -21.08 13.54
CA GLN A 85 -1.71 -19.76 13.41
C GLN A 85 -3.18 -19.89 13.02
N ASP A 86 -4.02 -19.02 13.60
CA ASP A 86 -5.45 -19.01 13.32
C ASP A 86 -5.76 -18.56 11.89
N ALA A 87 -6.76 -19.18 11.25
CA ALA A 87 -7.25 -18.78 9.94
C ALA A 87 -7.78 -17.33 9.91
N GLN A 88 -8.13 -16.76 11.08
CA GLN A 88 -8.52 -15.35 11.21
C GLN A 88 -7.42 -14.38 10.75
N ARG A 89 -6.16 -14.81 10.73
CA ARG A 89 -5.02 -14.05 10.20
C ARG A 89 -5.21 -13.65 8.73
N ILE A 90 -6.04 -14.37 7.96
CA ILE A 90 -6.38 -13.99 6.58
C ILE A 90 -7.08 -12.62 6.55
N GLU A 91 -7.86 -12.25 7.58
CA GLU A 91 -8.47 -10.93 7.69
C GLU A 91 -7.45 -9.81 7.95
N ASP A 92 -6.24 -10.15 8.41
CA ASP A 92 -5.15 -9.18 8.55
C ASP A 92 -4.52 -8.79 7.20
N SER A 93 -4.85 -9.51 6.12
CA SER A 93 -4.37 -9.20 4.77
C SER A 93 -4.85 -7.83 4.25
N VAL A 94 -4.10 -7.26 3.30
CA VAL A 94 -4.42 -5.98 2.66
C VAL A 94 -4.53 -6.15 1.16
N LEU A 95 -5.55 -5.55 0.55
CA LEU A 95 -5.75 -5.56 -0.90
C LEU A 95 -4.71 -4.65 -1.56
N ILE A 96 -3.90 -5.22 -2.45
CA ILE A 96 -2.79 -4.51 -3.12
C ILE A 96 -3.04 -4.28 -4.61
N GLY A 97 -3.92 -5.05 -5.23
CA GLY A 97 -4.21 -4.94 -6.65
C GLY A 97 -5.10 -6.06 -7.16
N CYS A 98 -5.15 -6.21 -8.48
CA CYS A 98 -5.80 -7.35 -9.13
C CYS A 98 -5.22 -7.60 -10.53
N SER A 99 -5.47 -8.79 -11.06
CA SER A 99 -5.17 -9.15 -12.44
C SER A 99 -6.11 -8.47 -13.44
N GLU A 100 -5.88 -8.68 -14.73
CA GLU A 100 -6.79 -8.22 -15.79
C GLU A 100 -8.09 -9.05 -15.84
N GLN A 101 -8.07 -10.25 -15.26
CA GLN A 101 -9.21 -11.17 -15.14
C GLN A 101 -9.99 -10.98 -13.82
N HIS A 102 -9.76 -9.89 -13.09
CA HIS A 102 -10.37 -9.60 -11.79
C HIS A 102 -10.04 -10.63 -10.69
N GLU A 103 -8.85 -11.22 -10.73
CA GLU A 103 -8.31 -11.95 -9.57
C GLU A 103 -7.69 -10.93 -8.61
N ALA A 104 -8.22 -10.83 -7.39
CA ALA A 104 -7.70 -9.91 -6.37
C ALA A 104 -6.37 -10.40 -5.81
N TRP A 105 -5.47 -9.45 -5.54
CA TRP A 105 -4.17 -9.71 -4.93
C TRP A 105 -4.13 -9.10 -3.53
N PHE A 106 -3.74 -9.91 -2.57
CA PHE A 106 -3.65 -9.54 -1.15
C PHE A 106 -2.22 -9.69 -0.66
N ALA A 107 -1.82 -8.89 0.32
CA ALA A 107 -0.58 -9.07 1.05
C ALA A 107 -0.86 -9.39 2.52
N LEU A 108 -0.20 -10.40 3.06
CA LEU A 108 -0.31 -10.80 4.46
C LEU A 108 1.07 -10.85 5.09
N ASP A 109 1.24 -10.19 6.25
CA ASP A 109 2.46 -10.30 7.04
C ASP A 109 2.26 -11.30 8.19
N LEU A 110 3.04 -12.37 8.14
CA LEU A 110 2.99 -13.48 9.09
C LEU A 110 3.65 -13.14 10.43
N GLY A 111 4.53 -12.12 10.47
CA GLY A 111 5.26 -11.70 11.68
C GLY A 111 4.56 -10.59 12.47
N LEU A 112 3.79 -9.73 11.81
CA LEU A 112 3.04 -8.66 12.48
C LEU A 112 1.88 -9.24 13.31
N ASN A 113 1.67 -8.71 14.52
CA ASN A 113 0.62 -9.09 15.49
C ASN A 113 0.75 -10.49 16.12
N SER A 114 1.82 -11.24 15.89
CA SER A 114 2.10 -12.42 16.72
C SER A 114 2.49 -11.94 18.12
N SER A 115 1.64 -12.17 19.11
CA SER A 115 1.73 -11.70 20.51
C SER A 115 3.03 -12.08 21.23
N SER A 116 3.94 -12.81 20.58
CA SER A 116 5.29 -13.13 21.05
C SER A 116 6.30 -12.93 19.90
N SER A 117 6.93 -11.75 19.84
CA SER A 117 7.99 -11.46 18.85
C SER A 117 9.18 -12.42 18.91
N VAL A 118 9.35 -13.10 20.05
CA VAL A 118 10.40 -14.09 20.31
C VAL A 118 10.18 -15.37 19.50
N ASN A 119 8.93 -15.83 19.35
CA ASN A 119 8.63 -17.05 18.58
C ASN A 119 8.65 -16.80 17.07
N ALA A 120 8.27 -15.60 16.62
CA ALA A 120 8.23 -15.24 15.20
C ALA A 120 9.62 -15.27 14.54
N SER A 121 10.69 -14.97 15.27
CA SER A 121 12.06 -15.06 14.74
C SER A 121 12.59 -16.49 14.67
N LEU A 122 12.15 -17.38 15.57
CA LEU A 122 12.59 -18.78 15.61
C LEU A 122 11.94 -19.61 14.50
N GLN A 123 10.72 -19.26 14.08
CA GLN A 123 10.00 -19.97 13.03
C GLN A 123 10.36 -19.52 11.61
N LYS A 124 11.07 -18.39 11.45
CA LYS A 124 11.44 -17.84 10.13
C LYS A 124 12.13 -18.87 9.20
N PRO A 125 13.22 -19.56 9.60
CA PRO A 125 13.89 -20.51 8.69
C PRO A 125 13.03 -21.71 8.31
N GLU A 126 12.15 -22.15 9.22
CA GLU A 126 11.20 -23.23 8.96
C GLU A 126 10.13 -22.81 7.94
N MET A 127 9.61 -21.58 8.08
CA MET A 127 8.69 -20.98 7.10
C MET A 127 9.33 -20.83 5.72
N GLU A 128 10.59 -20.36 5.66
CA GLU A 128 11.34 -20.22 4.41
C GLU A 128 11.54 -21.56 3.69
N THR A 129 11.81 -22.62 4.45
CA THR A 129 11.96 -23.98 3.93
C THR A 129 10.63 -24.50 3.35
N GLU A 130 9.53 -24.32 4.07
CA GLU A 130 8.20 -24.76 3.62
C GLU A 130 7.75 -24.03 2.36
N LEU A 131 7.98 -22.72 2.30
CA LEU A 131 7.58 -21.84 1.20
C LEU A 131 8.57 -21.86 0.03
N GLN A 132 9.67 -22.62 0.15
CA GLN A 132 10.74 -22.74 -0.86
C GLN A 132 11.27 -21.36 -1.31
N GLY A 133 11.45 -20.44 -0.37
CA GLY A 133 11.83 -19.05 -0.64
C GLY A 133 12.43 -18.38 0.58
N SER A 134 12.86 -17.14 0.44
CA SER A 134 13.46 -16.38 1.54
C SER A 134 12.77 -15.04 1.73
N PHE A 135 12.62 -14.61 2.99
CA PHE A 135 12.11 -13.26 3.29
C PHE A 135 13.27 -12.27 3.22
N ILE A 136 13.30 -11.49 2.14
CA ILE A 136 14.39 -10.57 1.83
C ILE A 136 13.87 -9.14 1.97
N GLU A 137 14.63 -8.28 2.65
CA GLU A 137 14.30 -6.86 2.72
C GLU A 137 14.12 -6.27 1.32
N LEU A 138 12.98 -5.63 1.09
CA LEU A 138 12.62 -5.08 -0.21
C LEU A 138 13.73 -4.20 -0.80
N ARG A 139 14.38 -3.36 0.02
CA ARG A 139 15.48 -2.50 -0.43
C ARG A 139 16.66 -3.28 -1.04
N LYS A 140 16.97 -4.46 -0.50
CA LYS A 140 18.03 -5.35 -1.01
C LYS A 140 17.58 -6.06 -2.29
N ALA A 141 16.30 -6.45 -2.37
CA ALA A 141 15.73 -7.16 -3.50
C ALA A 141 15.40 -6.28 -4.72
N LEU A 142 15.17 -4.98 -4.53
CA LEU A 142 14.67 -4.05 -5.56
C LEU A 142 15.43 -4.14 -6.90
N PHE A 143 16.75 -4.30 -6.88
CA PHE A 143 17.57 -4.33 -8.10
C PHE A 143 17.47 -5.65 -8.89
N ARG A 144 16.93 -6.71 -8.28
CA ARG A 144 16.71 -8.02 -8.91
C ARG A 144 15.24 -8.30 -9.17
N LEU A 145 14.34 -7.39 -8.78
CA LEU A 145 12.90 -7.48 -9.05
C LEU A 145 12.56 -6.80 -10.37
N ASN A 146 11.55 -7.33 -11.06
CA ASN A 146 10.92 -6.62 -12.17
C ASN A 146 10.22 -5.35 -11.65
N VAL A 147 10.11 -4.32 -12.50
CA VAL A 147 9.49 -3.02 -12.17
C VAL A 147 8.05 -3.18 -11.65
N LYS A 148 7.26 -4.08 -12.26
CA LYS A 148 5.88 -4.33 -11.84
C LYS A 148 5.80 -4.91 -10.43
N ASP A 149 6.62 -5.93 -10.15
CA ASP A 149 6.67 -6.61 -8.86
C ASP A 149 7.24 -5.70 -7.77
N ALA A 150 8.31 -4.95 -8.10
CA ALA A 150 8.87 -3.94 -7.22
C ALA A 150 7.82 -2.90 -6.80
N SER A 151 7.02 -2.40 -7.75
CA SER A 151 5.93 -1.47 -7.46
C SER A 151 4.83 -2.10 -6.60
N LEU A 152 4.45 -3.35 -6.90
CA LEU A 152 3.42 -4.10 -6.17
C LEU A 152 3.84 -4.34 -4.71
N LEU A 153 5.03 -4.91 -4.50
CA LEU A 153 5.57 -5.22 -3.17
C LEU A 153 5.87 -3.95 -2.36
N SER A 154 6.27 -2.85 -3.01
CA SER A 154 6.44 -1.55 -2.33
C SER A 154 5.11 -1.02 -1.81
N THR A 155 4.04 -1.16 -2.60
CA THR A 155 2.69 -0.77 -2.20
C THR A 155 2.20 -1.63 -1.05
N ALA A 156 2.37 -2.95 -1.15
CA ALA A 156 2.07 -3.91 -0.09
C ALA A 156 2.78 -3.57 1.22
N GLN A 157 4.10 -3.39 1.18
CA GLN A 157 4.90 -3.06 2.35
C GLN A 157 4.45 -1.74 3.00
N ALA A 158 4.13 -0.71 2.19
CA ALA A 158 3.68 0.57 2.69
C ALA A 158 2.33 0.46 3.43
N LEU A 159 1.39 -0.31 2.89
CA LEU A 159 0.09 -0.55 3.50
C LEU A 159 0.23 -1.35 4.81
N LEU A 160 0.97 -2.46 4.79
CA LEU A 160 1.24 -3.28 5.97
C LEU A 160 1.88 -2.45 7.10
N ARG A 161 2.92 -1.67 6.77
CA ARG A 161 3.58 -0.75 7.71
C ARG A 161 2.62 0.32 8.24
N TRP A 162 1.73 0.85 7.41
CA TRP A 162 0.76 1.84 7.85
C TRP A 162 -0.20 1.25 8.89
N HIS A 163 -0.70 0.03 8.68
CA HIS A 163 -1.59 -0.63 9.64
C HIS A 163 -0.90 -0.94 10.96
N ASP A 164 0.37 -1.33 10.93
CA ASP A 164 1.19 -1.57 12.11
C ASP A 164 1.38 -0.29 12.94
N ALA A 165 1.70 0.83 12.28
CA ALA A 165 1.92 2.11 12.96
C ALA A 165 0.64 2.83 13.42
N HIS A 166 -0.54 2.50 12.88
CA HIS A 166 -1.79 3.25 13.11
C HIS A 166 -2.88 2.38 13.76
N GLN A 167 -2.52 1.61 14.78
CA GLN A 167 -3.47 0.76 15.51
C GLN A 167 -4.46 1.55 16.38
N PHE A 168 -4.08 2.73 16.86
CA PHE A 168 -4.87 3.53 17.82
C PHE A 168 -5.39 4.85 17.23
N CYS A 169 -6.54 5.31 17.74
CA CYS A 169 -7.17 6.56 17.34
C CYS A 169 -6.46 7.76 17.99
N SER A 170 -5.99 8.70 17.17
CA SER A 170 -5.34 9.92 17.66
C SER A 170 -6.23 10.82 18.53
N ARG A 171 -7.56 10.73 18.39
CA ARG A 171 -8.51 11.54 19.17
C ARG A 171 -8.91 10.87 20.49
N SER A 172 -9.13 9.56 20.48
CA SER A 172 -9.74 8.84 21.62
C SER A 172 -8.77 7.87 22.33
N GLY A 173 -7.60 7.59 21.75
CA GLY A 173 -6.67 6.57 22.23
C GLY A 173 -7.15 5.12 22.03
N GLN A 174 -8.41 4.90 21.66
CA GLN A 174 -8.99 3.56 21.50
C GLN A 174 -8.45 2.84 20.25
N PRO A 175 -8.38 1.50 20.25
CA PRO A 175 -7.99 0.74 19.07
C PRO A 175 -8.96 0.98 17.92
N THR A 176 -8.41 1.19 16.73
CA THR A 176 -9.18 1.35 15.49
C THR A 176 -9.37 -0.01 14.84
N LYS A 177 -10.48 -0.18 14.11
CA LYS A 177 -10.77 -1.40 13.35
C LYS A 177 -10.45 -1.18 11.87
N LYS A 178 -9.69 -2.09 11.28
CA LYS A 178 -9.42 -2.14 9.84
C LYS A 178 -10.66 -2.68 9.10
N ASN A 179 -10.91 -2.23 7.86
CA ASN A 179 -11.84 -2.93 6.96
C ASN A 179 -11.18 -4.16 6.32
N VAL A 180 -11.97 -5.04 5.69
CA VAL A 180 -11.44 -6.31 5.16
C VAL A 180 -10.35 -6.08 4.10
N ALA A 181 -10.54 -5.09 3.23
CA ALA A 181 -9.56 -4.76 2.19
C ALA A 181 -8.29 -4.06 2.71
N GLY A 182 -8.26 -3.57 3.95
CA GLY A 182 -7.16 -2.76 4.45
C GLY A 182 -6.99 -1.40 3.78
N SER A 183 -8.04 -0.85 3.17
CA SER A 183 -8.02 0.48 2.57
C SER A 183 -8.17 1.61 3.58
N LYS A 184 -8.77 1.31 4.75
CA LYS A 184 -9.07 2.29 5.79
C LYS A 184 -9.09 1.65 7.19
N ARG A 185 -8.99 2.50 8.20
CA ARG A 185 -9.25 2.14 9.61
C ARG A 185 -10.31 3.07 10.18
N VAL A 186 -11.22 2.54 10.97
CA VAL A 186 -12.33 3.30 11.58
C VAL A 186 -12.24 3.18 13.09
N CYS A 187 -12.33 4.30 13.79
CA CYS A 187 -12.45 4.30 15.24
C CYS A 187 -13.90 3.99 15.64
N PRO A 188 -14.19 2.92 16.40
CA PRO A 188 -15.56 2.60 16.80
C PRO A 188 -16.22 3.68 17.69
N SER A 189 -15.41 4.30 18.56
CA SER A 189 -15.85 5.37 19.49
C SER A 189 -16.08 6.71 18.79
N SER A 190 -15.07 7.25 18.09
CA SER A 190 -15.15 8.58 17.48
C SER A 190 -15.71 8.62 16.05
N LYS A 191 -15.89 7.45 15.40
CA LYS A 191 -16.28 7.29 13.99
C LYS A 191 -15.35 7.94 12.97
N ILE A 192 -14.19 8.42 13.39
CA ILE A 192 -13.16 8.95 12.48
C ILE A 192 -12.61 7.83 11.61
N ILE A 193 -12.52 8.10 10.31
CA ILE A 193 -11.93 7.22 9.30
C ILE A 193 -10.52 7.73 9.00
N TYR A 194 -9.55 6.82 9.06
CA TYR A 194 -8.15 7.05 8.72
C TYR A 194 -7.82 6.33 7.43
N TYR A 195 -7.07 7.00 6.55
CA TYR A 195 -6.61 6.48 5.28
C TYR A 195 -5.07 6.43 5.23
N PRO A 196 -4.49 5.44 4.52
CA PRO A 196 -3.06 5.40 4.24
C PRO A 196 -2.58 6.68 3.55
N GLN A 197 -1.47 7.24 4.01
CA GLN A 197 -0.90 8.44 3.42
C GLN A 197 0.17 8.08 2.38
N VAL A 198 -0.01 8.59 1.16
CA VAL A 198 1.05 8.57 0.15
C VAL A 198 1.93 9.80 0.34
N LYS A 199 3.18 9.60 0.78
CA LYS A 199 4.18 10.68 0.80
C LYS A 199 4.68 10.91 -0.62
N LEU A 200 4.01 11.80 -1.33
CA LEU A 200 4.51 12.33 -2.59
C LEU A 200 5.66 13.28 -2.30
N TRP A 201 6.88 12.86 -2.60
CA TRP A 201 7.99 13.79 -2.78
C TRP A 201 7.64 14.65 -3.99
N LYS A 202 7.05 15.84 -3.75
CA LYS A 202 6.96 16.84 -4.80
C LYS A 202 8.39 17.04 -5.29
N ARG A 203 8.66 16.68 -6.54
CA ARG A 203 9.90 17.06 -7.23
C ARG A 203 9.94 18.57 -7.13
N LEU A 204 10.75 19.10 -6.23
CA LEU A 204 11.01 20.53 -6.20
C LEU A 204 11.59 20.82 -7.59
N SER A 205 10.94 21.70 -8.36
CA SER A 205 11.54 22.20 -9.59
C SER A 205 12.92 22.77 -9.24
N SER A 206 13.87 22.69 -10.17
CA SER A 206 15.20 23.26 -9.98
C SER A 206 15.13 24.70 -9.43
N GLU A 207 14.17 25.51 -9.90
CA GLU A 207 13.86 26.85 -9.37
C GLU A 207 13.48 26.90 -7.88
N LYS A 208 12.72 25.94 -7.37
CA LYS A 208 12.35 25.90 -5.93
C LYS A 208 13.48 25.41 -5.06
N LEU A 209 14.38 24.58 -5.60
CA LEU A 209 15.63 24.25 -4.93
C LEU A 209 16.52 25.49 -4.89
N GLN A 210 16.75 26.15 -6.03
CA GLN A 210 17.58 27.36 -6.12
C GLN A 210 17.13 28.43 -5.13
N LYS A 211 15.84 28.78 -5.11
CA LYS A 211 15.29 29.75 -4.15
C LYS A 211 15.50 29.32 -2.71
N ARG A 212 15.31 28.04 -2.37
CA ARG A 212 15.52 27.52 -1.01
C ARG A 212 16.99 27.51 -0.58
N TRP A 213 17.92 27.39 -1.53
CA TRP A 213 19.35 27.58 -1.30
C TRP A 213 19.69 29.08 -1.13
N ASP A 214 19.11 29.97 -1.95
CA ASP A 214 19.34 31.42 -1.86
C ASP A 214 18.95 32.00 -0.50
N TRP A 215 17.80 31.61 0.07
CA TRP A 215 17.39 32.03 1.44
C TRP A 215 18.39 31.63 2.52
N ARG A 216 19.20 30.57 2.31
CA ARG A 216 20.18 30.12 3.29
C ARG A 216 21.48 30.94 3.24
N TRP A 217 21.69 31.72 2.19
CA TRP A 217 22.90 32.55 1.99
C TRP A 217 22.65 34.05 2.19
N THR A 218 21.41 34.53 2.07
CA THR A 218 21.08 35.95 2.29
C THR A 218 21.28 36.42 3.73
N ASP A 219 21.28 35.53 4.72
CA ASP A 219 21.53 35.86 6.14
C ASP A 219 23.02 35.92 6.52
N CYS A 220 23.95 35.67 5.59
CA CYS A 220 25.40 35.74 5.86
C CYS A 220 26.10 36.97 5.27
N SER A 221 25.36 37.90 4.65
CA SER A 221 25.95 39.02 3.89
C SER A 221 25.76 40.40 4.52
N THR A 222 25.41 40.50 5.80
CA THR A 222 25.54 41.77 6.54
C THR A 222 26.96 41.91 7.06
N LEU A 223 27.82 42.46 6.19
CA LEU A 223 29.09 43.07 6.57
C LEU A 223 28.82 44.14 7.63
N HIS A 224 29.24 43.87 8.87
CA HIS A 224 29.39 44.90 9.89
C HIS A 224 30.43 45.94 9.41
N PRO A 225 30.14 47.25 9.42
CA PRO A 225 31.17 48.27 9.27
C PRO A 225 32.01 48.35 10.54
N SER A 226 33.32 48.22 10.40
CA SER A 226 34.32 48.40 11.46
C SER A 226 34.65 49.89 11.71
N THR A 227 34.94 50.20 12.98
CA THR A 227 35.76 51.32 13.56
C THR A 227 35.22 52.77 13.44
N GLY A 228 35.16 53.65 14.45
CA GLY A 228 35.62 53.79 15.87
C GLY A 228 35.01 55.10 16.47
N PRO A 229 35.53 55.80 17.52
CA PRO A 229 36.62 55.53 18.47
C PRO A 229 36.19 55.56 19.97
N PHE A 230 37.13 55.13 20.83
CA PHE A 230 37.08 55.13 22.31
C PHE A 230 36.96 56.54 22.94
N PRO A 231 36.27 56.71 24.09
CA PRO A 231 36.52 57.80 25.00
C PRO A 231 37.57 57.42 26.06
N ILE A 232 38.56 58.31 26.19
CA ILE A 232 39.59 58.36 27.23
C ILE A 232 38.94 58.85 28.53
N ALA A 233 39.14 58.12 29.63
CA ALA A 233 38.82 58.59 30.97
C ALA A 233 39.99 59.43 31.52
N HIS A 234 39.70 60.67 31.90
CA HIS A 234 40.55 61.47 32.78
C HIS A 234 39.70 62.00 33.93
N SER A 235 40.01 61.51 35.13
CA SER A 235 40.12 62.19 36.45
C SER A 235 39.65 61.25 37.56
#